data_AF-A0A8J8G7C8-F1
#
_entry.id   AF-A0A8J8G7C8-F1
#
_cell.length_a   1.000
_cell.length_b   1.000
_cell.length_c   1.000
_cell.angle_alpha   90.00
_cell.angle_beta   90.00
_cell.angle_gamma   90.00
#
_symmetry.space_group_name_H-M   'P 1'
#
loop_
_entity.id
_entity.type
_entity.pdbx_description
1 polymer ?
#
loop_
_entity_poly.entity_id
_entity_poly.type
_entity_poly.pdbx_seq_one_letter_code
_entity_poly.pdbx_strand_id
1 'polypeptide(L)'
;MKKNLILAILLLLLGGCSDKYERQINNHFNEFLLINDFKDYKIEKIEKKNLLKSQVDINKIDLEIKENRKVIEFYSNKIETTKNQLQEVTNGKQWNYEGINYYGYENPIKKTGNNTFDSAISELLDFENLGRKKFGEKKDKAIKYMQSDILLLEKKIKIFEMEKDSISKHMDKTILFVNSIVTIKGMKATGLQRLRFQIIQYPNGEIKNVKKL
;
A
#
# COMPACT_ATOMS: atom_id res chain seq x y z
N MET A 1 -48.15 28.88 13.85
CA MET A 1 -47.00 29.62 14.45
C MET A 1 -46.06 28.75 15.31
N LYS A 2 -46.49 27.65 15.96
CA LYS A 2 -45.62 26.83 16.84
C LYS A 2 -44.48 26.05 16.12
N LYS A 3 -44.63 25.70 14.84
CA LYS A 3 -43.60 24.95 14.08
C LYS A 3 -42.33 25.76 13.77
N ASN A 4 -42.46 27.08 13.58
CA ASN A 4 -41.31 27.96 13.29
C ASN A 4 -40.46 28.25 14.53
N LEU A 5 -41.08 28.22 15.72
CA LEU A 5 -40.39 28.41 17.00
C LEU A 5 -39.51 27.19 17.34
N ILE A 6 -39.98 25.98 17.08
CA ILE A 6 -39.22 24.73 17.31
C ILE A 6 -38.03 24.65 16.34
N LEU A 7 -38.19 25.03 15.07
CA LEU A 7 -37.11 25.06 14.09
C LEU A 7 -36.03 26.10 14.45
N ALA A 8 -36.43 27.27 14.95
CA ALA A 8 -35.49 28.31 15.39
C ALA A 8 -34.70 27.91 16.65
N ILE A 9 -35.34 27.23 17.61
CA ILE A 9 -34.67 26.71 18.81
C ILE A 9 -33.69 25.57 18.45
N LEU A 10 -34.04 24.71 17.48
CA LEU A 10 -33.13 23.68 16.96
C LEU A 10 -31.91 24.27 16.24
N LEU A 11 -32.09 25.36 15.47
CA LEU A 11 -30.98 26.07 14.82
C LEU A 11 -30.05 26.78 15.84
N LEU A 12 -30.60 27.35 16.91
CA LEU A 12 -29.83 27.97 18.00
C LEU A 12 -29.04 26.95 18.84
N LEU A 13 -29.60 25.76 19.09
CA LEU A 13 -28.91 24.67 19.81
C LEU A 13 -27.80 24.03 18.98
N LEU A 14 -27.92 24.01 17.65
CA LEU A 14 -26.87 23.53 16.74
C LEU A 14 -25.72 24.54 16.54
N GLY A 15 -25.96 25.84 16.74
CA GLY A 15 -24.93 26.90 16.69
C GLY A 15 -24.10 27.05 17.98
N GLY A 16 -24.66 26.71 19.15
CA GLY A 16 -23.98 26.87 20.43
C GLY A 16 -22.81 25.91 20.67
N CYS A 17 -22.83 24.72 20.07
CA CYS A 17 -21.73 23.77 20.16
C CYS A 17 -20.57 24.10 19.21
N SER A 18 -20.83 24.60 17.98
CA SER A 18 -19.76 24.93 17.03
C SER A 18 -18.87 26.06 17.52
N ASP A 19 -19.46 27.05 18.19
CA ASP A 19 -18.79 28.25 18.68
C ASP A 19 -17.74 27.96 19.76
N LYS A 20 -18.00 26.98 20.64
CA LYS A 20 -17.07 26.59 21.70
C LYS A 20 -15.85 25.87 21.13
N TYR A 21 -16.06 24.93 20.21
CA TYR A 21 -14.99 24.20 19.54
C TYR A 21 -14.15 25.14 18.66
N GLU A 22 -14.79 26.06 17.95
CA GLU A 22 -14.09 27.02 17.09
C GLU A 22 -13.21 27.99 17.87
N ARG A 23 -13.67 28.50 19.02
CA ARG A 23 -12.86 29.35 19.90
C ARG A 23 -11.67 28.61 20.51
N GLN A 24 -11.87 27.36 20.96
CA GLN A 24 -10.77 26.55 21.51
C GLN A 24 -9.66 26.31 20.48
N ILE A 25 -10.05 25.95 19.26
CA ILE A 25 -9.14 25.73 18.14
C ILE A 25 -8.37 27.02 17.79
N ASN A 26 -9.07 28.15 17.65
CA ASN A 26 -8.43 29.42 17.31
C ASN A 26 -7.47 29.89 18.41
N ASN A 27 -7.80 29.68 19.69
CA ASN A 27 -6.92 30.00 20.80
C ASN A 27 -5.64 29.15 20.77
N HIS A 28 -5.75 27.84 20.56
CA HIS A 28 -4.57 26.96 20.45
C HIS A 28 -3.67 27.34 19.26
N PHE A 29 -4.23 27.71 18.12
CA PHE A 29 -3.42 28.17 16.98
C PHE A 29 -2.66 29.46 17.27
N ASN A 30 -3.30 30.42 17.93
CA ASN A 30 -2.66 31.66 18.33
C ASN A 30 -1.50 31.38 19.29
N GLU A 31 -1.69 30.54 20.30
CA GLU A 31 -0.64 30.21 21.26
C GLU A 31 0.57 29.51 20.61
N PHE A 32 0.34 28.52 19.74
CA PHE A 32 1.43 27.76 19.09
C PHE A 32 2.28 28.59 18.12
N LEU A 33 1.65 29.40 17.27
CA LEU A 33 2.38 30.20 16.28
C LEU A 33 3.20 31.31 16.92
N LEU A 34 2.87 31.72 18.15
CA LEU A 34 3.54 32.83 18.86
C LEU A 34 4.82 32.43 19.62
N ILE A 35 5.34 31.21 19.42
CA ILE A 35 6.68 30.82 19.89
C ILE A 35 7.73 31.64 19.10
N ASN A 36 8.05 32.84 19.61
CA ASN A 36 9.08 33.83 19.26
C ASN A 36 9.36 34.18 17.77
N ASP A 37 9.39 33.23 16.84
CA ASP A 37 9.81 33.40 15.45
C ASP A 37 8.72 33.97 14.53
N PHE A 38 7.45 33.93 14.95
CA PHE A 38 6.32 34.43 14.15
C PHE A 38 5.43 35.43 14.90
N LYS A 39 5.96 36.14 15.90
CA LYS A 39 5.22 37.16 16.66
C LYS A 39 4.61 38.27 15.79
N ASP A 40 5.26 38.59 14.67
CA ASP A 40 4.78 39.62 13.73
C ASP A 40 3.79 39.09 12.67
N TYR A 41 3.42 37.80 12.74
CA TYR A 41 2.48 37.17 11.84
C TYR A 41 1.09 37.09 12.47
N LYS A 42 0.06 37.32 11.64
CA LYS A 42 -1.34 37.14 12.00
C LYS A 42 -1.95 36.02 11.18
N ILE A 43 -2.88 35.27 11.77
CA ILE A 43 -3.66 34.28 11.03
C ILE A 43 -4.53 35.03 10.00
N GLU A 44 -4.34 34.71 8.71
CA GLU A 44 -5.12 35.27 7.60
C GLU A 44 -6.31 34.35 7.26
N LYS A 45 -6.10 33.03 7.26
CA LYS A 45 -7.12 32.05 6.87
C LYS A 45 -6.90 30.69 7.54
N ILE A 46 -7.99 30.00 7.90
CA ILE A 46 -7.97 28.60 8.34
C ILE A 46 -8.96 27.82 7.48
N GLU A 47 -8.49 26.80 6.76
CA GLU A 47 -9.33 25.85 6.00
C GLU A 47 -9.39 24.53 6.76
N LYS A 48 -10.58 24.10 7.21
CA LYS A 48 -10.75 22.92 8.07
C LYS A 48 -11.37 21.75 7.30
N LYS A 49 -10.86 20.54 7.55
CA LYS A 49 -11.45 19.27 7.11
C LYS A 49 -11.49 18.29 8.28
N ASN A 50 -12.69 17.91 8.69
CA ASN A 50 -12.87 16.90 9.72
C ASN A 50 -12.58 15.52 9.14
N LEU A 51 -11.73 14.75 9.81
CA LEU A 51 -11.46 13.37 9.49
C LEU A 51 -12.25 12.49 10.46
N LEU A 52 -13.29 11.85 9.94
CA LEU A 52 -14.15 10.95 10.70
C LEU A 52 -13.43 9.65 11.01
N LYS A 53 -13.76 9.03 12.13
CA LYS A 53 -13.20 7.72 12.53
C LYS A 53 -13.36 6.68 11.42
N SER A 54 -14.57 6.50 10.90
CA SER A 54 -14.80 5.58 9.77
C SER A 54 -13.95 5.88 8.54
N GLN A 55 -13.66 7.15 8.25
CA GLN A 55 -12.79 7.50 7.13
C GLN A 55 -11.33 7.09 7.39
N VAL A 56 -10.86 7.22 8.64
CA VAL A 56 -9.52 6.76 9.04
C VAL A 56 -9.43 5.24 8.91
N ASP A 57 -10.43 4.53 9.40
CA ASP A 57 -10.48 3.06 9.36
C ASP A 57 -10.53 2.56 7.90
N ILE A 58 -11.38 3.16 7.06
CA ILE A 58 -11.43 2.89 5.61
C ILE A 58 -10.06 3.11 4.96
N ASN A 59 -9.39 4.22 5.24
CA ASN A 59 -8.08 4.51 4.66
C ASN A 59 -7.02 3.48 5.06
N LYS A 60 -7.08 2.96 6.29
CA LYS A 60 -6.18 1.89 6.77
C LYS A 60 -6.45 0.59 6.01
N ILE A 61 -7.72 0.23 5.83
CA ILE A 61 -8.12 -0.95 5.06
C ILE A 61 -7.69 -0.84 3.60
N ASP A 62 -7.90 0.32 2.96
CA ASP A 62 -7.47 0.55 1.58
C ASP A 62 -5.94 0.42 1.40
N LEU A 63 -5.16 0.84 2.42
CA LEU A 63 -3.71 0.65 2.41
C LEU A 63 -3.33 -0.84 2.48
N GLU A 64 -3.95 -1.60 3.38
CA GLU A 64 -3.74 -3.04 3.50
C GLU A 64 -4.09 -3.77 2.20
N ILE A 65 -5.23 -3.44 1.56
CA ILE A 65 -5.60 -4.01 0.26
C ILE A 65 -4.52 -3.69 -0.79
N LYS A 66 -4.07 -2.44 -0.86
CA LYS A 66 -3.03 -2.00 -1.82
C LYS A 66 -1.72 -2.76 -1.61
N GLU A 67 -1.29 -2.97 -0.38
CA GLU A 67 -0.07 -3.70 -0.05
C GLU A 67 -0.18 -5.18 -0.42
N ASN A 68 -1.29 -5.84 -0.07
CA ASN A 68 -1.51 -7.24 -0.45
C ASN A 68 -1.55 -7.42 -1.98
N ARG A 69 -2.16 -6.48 -2.73
CA ARG A 69 -2.17 -6.51 -4.21
C ARG A 69 -0.76 -6.40 -4.80
N LYS A 70 0.12 -5.58 -4.24
CA LYS A 70 1.53 -5.51 -4.68
C LYS A 70 2.27 -6.84 -4.48
N VAL A 71 2.00 -7.55 -3.39
CA VAL A 71 2.60 -8.87 -3.14
C VAL A 71 2.08 -9.90 -4.15
N ILE A 72 0.78 -9.89 -4.46
CA ILE A 72 0.19 -10.74 -5.50
C ILE A 72 0.84 -10.48 -6.86
N GLU A 73 1.03 -9.21 -7.23
CA GLU A 73 1.69 -8.83 -8.48
C GLU A 73 3.14 -9.35 -8.52
N PHE A 74 3.89 -9.16 -7.44
CA PHE A 74 5.25 -9.68 -7.31
C PHE A 74 5.30 -11.21 -7.49
N TYR A 75 4.41 -11.96 -6.83
CA TYR A 75 4.33 -13.41 -6.97
C TYR A 75 3.89 -13.86 -8.37
N SER A 76 2.94 -13.16 -8.99
CA SER A 76 2.51 -13.44 -10.36
C SER A 76 3.67 -13.32 -11.35
N ASN A 77 4.44 -12.23 -11.25
CA ASN A 77 5.63 -12.00 -12.09
C ASN A 77 6.72 -13.06 -11.84
N LYS A 78 6.92 -13.47 -10.58
CA LYS A 78 7.86 -14.55 -10.22
C LYS A 78 7.42 -15.90 -10.75
N ILE A 79 6.13 -16.21 -10.71
CA ILE A 79 5.57 -17.43 -11.29
C ILE A 79 5.82 -17.45 -12.81
N GLU A 80 5.51 -16.36 -13.51
CA GLU A 80 5.75 -16.25 -14.96
C GLU A 80 7.23 -16.46 -15.30
N THR A 81 8.12 -15.71 -14.63
CA THR A 81 9.58 -15.85 -14.83
C THR A 81 10.04 -17.28 -14.53
N THR A 82 9.50 -17.91 -13.49
CA THR A 82 9.87 -19.29 -13.12
C THR A 82 9.35 -20.30 -14.13
N LYS A 83 8.16 -20.10 -14.69
CA LYS A 83 7.61 -20.92 -15.78
C LYS A 83 8.44 -20.80 -17.05
N ASN A 84 8.92 -19.61 -17.39
CA ASN A 84 9.81 -19.40 -18.53
C ASN A 84 11.16 -20.11 -18.32
N GLN A 85 11.75 -20.01 -17.13
CA GLN A 85 12.96 -20.77 -16.76
C GLN A 85 12.74 -22.28 -16.85
N LEU A 86 11.59 -22.78 -16.39
CA LEU A 86 11.22 -24.18 -16.54
C LEU A 86 11.12 -24.55 -18.02
N GLN A 87 10.43 -23.77 -18.83
CA GLN A 87 10.27 -24.01 -20.26
C GLN A 87 11.63 -24.03 -20.98
N GLU A 88 12.55 -23.11 -20.68
CA GLU A 88 13.91 -23.13 -21.20
C GLU A 88 14.62 -24.45 -20.87
N VAL A 89 14.62 -24.86 -19.60
CA VAL A 89 15.28 -26.10 -19.14
C VAL A 89 14.60 -27.36 -19.70
N THR A 90 13.28 -27.33 -19.92
CA THR A 90 12.47 -28.46 -20.38
C THR A 90 12.46 -28.60 -21.92
N ASN A 91 12.68 -27.52 -22.67
CA ASN A 91 12.70 -27.50 -24.14
C ASN A 91 13.99 -28.10 -24.77
N GLY A 92 14.87 -28.72 -23.99
CA GLY A 92 15.84 -29.65 -24.56
C GLY A 92 15.09 -30.84 -25.20
N LYS A 93 15.37 -31.19 -26.46
CA LYS A 93 14.79 -32.38 -27.08
C LYS A 93 15.22 -33.61 -26.29
N GLN A 94 14.27 -34.50 -26.00
CA GLN A 94 14.57 -35.85 -25.53
C GLN A 94 15.13 -36.66 -26.71
N TRP A 95 16.32 -37.22 -26.53
CA TRP A 95 16.95 -38.15 -27.45
C TRP A 95 17.08 -39.51 -26.76
N ASN A 96 16.87 -40.57 -27.52
CA ASN A 96 17.12 -41.93 -27.07
C ASN A 96 18.34 -42.46 -27.82
N TYR A 97 19.35 -42.92 -27.09
CA TYR A 97 20.54 -43.56 -27.64
C TYR A 97 20.94 -44.72 -26.73
N GLU A 98 21.08 -45.92 -27.30
CA GLU A 98 21.48 -47.14 -26.58
C GLU A 98 20.68 -47.42 -25.28
N GLY A 99 19.39 -47.09 -25.27
CA GLY A 99 18.50 -47.32 -24.12
C GLY A 99 18.55 -46.24 -23.03
N ILE A 100 19.37 -45.21 -23.20
CA ILE A 100 19.48 -44.08 -22.27
C ILE A 100 18.75 -42.87 -22.85
N ASN A 101 17.96 -42.19 -22.01
CA ASN A 101 17.26 -40.97 -22.38
C ASN A 101 18.10 -39.74 -22.00
N TYR A 102 18.34 -38.83 -22.94
CA TYR A 102 19.05 -37.57 -22.70
C TYR A 102 18.24 -36.37 -23.16
N TYR A 103 18.37 -35.23 -22.46
CA TYR A 103 17.68 -33.98 -22.79
C TYR A 103 18.69 -32.88 -23.16
N GLY A 104 18.68 -32.40 -24.41
CA GLY A 104 19.62 -31.37 -24.86
C GLY A 104 19.13 -30.56 -26.06
N TYR A 105 19.70 -29.38 -26.28
CA TYR A 105 19.40 -28.53 -27.43
C TYR A 105 20.04 -29.04 -28.74
N GLU A 106 21.10 -29.85 -28.63
CA GLU A 106 21.81 -30.47 -29.75
C GLU A 106 22.04 -31.96 -29.47
N ASN A 107 22.15 -32.77 -30.54
CA ASN A 107 22.51 -34.18 -30.42
C ASN A 107 24.01 -34.29 -30.03
N PRO A 108 24.36 -34.86 -28.87
CA PRO A 108 25.74 -34.94 -28.39
C PRO A 108 26.66 -35.74 -29.33
N ILE A 109 26.10 -36.65 -30.14
CA ILE A 109 26.83 -37.47 -31.12
C ILE A 109 27.48 -36.60 -32.21
N LYS A 110 26.92 -35.40 -32.50
CA LYS A 110 27.50 -34.49 -33.51
C LYS A 110 28.79 -33.79 -33.06
N LYS A 111 29.08 -33.74 -31.75
CA LYS A 111 30.28 -33.03 -31.24
C LYS A 111 31.52 -33.92 -31.14
N THR A 112 31.35 -35.22 -30.96
CA THR A 112 32.46 -36.18 -30.85
C THR A 112 32.54 -36.95 -32.16
N GLY A 113 33.35 -36.47 -33.10
CA GLY A 113 33.54 -37.06 -34.42
C GLY A 113 34.23 -38.44 -34.44
N ASN A 114 34.08 -39.27 -33.41
CA ASN A 114 34.49 -40.68 -33.38
C ASN A 114 33.64 -41.48 -32.38
N ASN A 115 33.25 -42.69 -32.79
CA ASN A 115 32.29 -43.60 -32.16
C ASN A 115 32.81 -44.32 -30.90
N THR A 116 33.25 -43.60 -29.87
CA THR A 116 33.43 -44.18 -28.53
C THR A 116 32.71 -43.34 -27.49
N PHE A 117 31.52 -43.82 -27.10
CA PHE A 117 30.75 -43.31 -25.97
C PHE A 117 31.30 -43.98 -24.70
N ASP A 118 32.21 -43.32 -23.98
CA ASP A 118 32.73 -43.81 -22.70
C ASP A 118 31.65 -43.77 -21.61
N SER A 119 31.67 -44.72 -20.66
CA SER A 119 30.69 -44.76 -19.54
C SER A 119 30.67 -43.48 -18.71
N ALA A 120 31.79 -42.74 -18.66
CA ALA A 120 31.88 -41.43 -18.03
C ALA A 120 30.94 -40.39 -18.68
N ILE A 121 30.69 -40.48 -19.99
CA ILE A 121 29.73 -39.62 -20.69
C ILE A 121 28.30 -40.02 -20.30
N SER A 122 27.99 -41.32 -20.17
CA SER A 122 26.68 -41.80 -19.69
C SER A 122 26.37 -41.30 -18.27
N GLU A 123 27.33 -41.39 -17.35
CA GLU A 123 27.18 -40.94 -15.97
C GLU A 123 27.01 -39.41 -15.88
N LEU A 124 27.73 -38.65 -16.70
CA LEU A 124 27.57 -37.19 -16.83
C LEU A 124 26.16 -36.81 -17.32
N LEU A 125 25.64 -37.50 -18.34
CA LEU A 125 24.30 -37.26 -18.88
C LEU A 125 23.21 -37.60 -17.85
N ASP A 126 23.36 -38.71 -17.11
CA ASP A 126 22.43 -39.08 -16.04
C ASP A 126 22.48 -38.11 -14.85
N PHE A 127 23.65 -37.62 -14.47
CA PHE A 127 23.81 -36.62 -13.42
C PHE A 127 23.19 -35.27 -13.83
N GLU A 128 23.38 -34.85 -15.09
CA GLU A 128 22.75 -33.66 -15.65
C GLU A 128 21.22 -33.80 -15.72
N ASN A 129 20.71 -34.96 -16.16
CA ASN A 129 19.28 -35.26 -16.20
C ASN A 129 18.65 -35.27 -14.80
N LEU A 130 19.30 -35.91 -13.83
CA LEU A 130 18.86 -35.92 -12.44
C LEU A 130 18.89 -34.50 -11.84
N GLY A 131 19.91 -33.71 -12.17
CA GLY A 131 20.01 -32.30 -11.82
C GLY A 131 18.85 -31.46 -12.38
N ARG A 132 18.51 -31.65 -13.67
CA ARG A 132 17.37 -30.99 -14.32
C ARG A 132 16.03 -31.40 -13.73
N LYS A 133 15.83 -32.69 -13.45
CA LYS A 133 14.61 -33.18 -12.79
C LYS A 133 14.44 -32.57 -11.40
N LYS A 134 15.49 -32.58 -10.57
CA LYS A 134 15.48 -31.96 -9.23
C LYS A 134 15.28 -30.44 -9.30
N PHE A 135 15.85 -29.78 -10.30
CA PHE A 135 15.62 -28.35 -10.56
C PHE A 135 14.16 -28.09 -10.91
N GLY A 136 13.59 -28.87 -11.84
CA GLY A 136 12.19 -28.80 -12.25
C GLY A 136 11.23 -28.95 -11.06
N GLU A 137 11.38 -30.03 -10.29
CA GLU A 137 10.58 -30.31 -9.09
C GLU A 137 10.66 -29.15 -8.07
N LYS A 138 11.86 -28.59 -7.84
CA LYS A 138 12.05 -27.46 -6.92
C LYS A 138 11.30 -26.21 -7.40
N LYS A 139 11.35 -25.91 -8.70
CA LYS A 139 10.68 -24.74 -9.30
C LYS A 139 9.15 -24.92 -9.35
N ASP A 140 8.66 -26.10 -9.70
CA ASP A 140 7.23 -26.44 -9.64
C ASP A 140 6.67 -26.30 -8.23
N LYS A 141 7.42 -26.80 -7.23
CA LYS A 141 7.05 -26.65 -5.82
C LYS A 141 7.00 -25.17 -5.41
N ALA A 142 7.96 -24.36 -5.86
CA ALA A 142 7.95 -22.92 -5.61
C ALA A 142 6.75 -22.21 -6.25
N ILE A 143 6.38 -22.57 -7.50
CA ILE A 143 5.17 -22.06 -8.17
C ILE A 143 3.93 -22.40 -7.35
N LYS A 144 3.77 -23.65 -6.92
CA LYS A 144 2.61 -24.08 -6.12
C LYS A 144 2.50 -23.31 -4.81
N TYR A 145 3.61 -23.06 -4.12
CA TYR A 145 3.61 -22.22 -2.91
C TYR A 145 3.18 -20.79 -3.20
N MET A 146 3.76 -20.15 -4.22
CA MET A 146 3.37 -18.79 -4.60
C MET A 146 1.89 -18.69 -5.00
N GLN A 147 1.35 -19.69 -5.72
CA GLN A 147 -0.07 -19.75 -6.07
C GLN A 147 -0.95 -19.89 -4.82
N SER A 148 -0.55 -20.72 -3.85
CA SER A 148 -1.26 -20.86 -2.59
C SER A 148 -1.27 -19.55 -1.80
N ASP A 149 -0.14 -18.85 -1.74
CA ASP A 149 -0.05 -17.55 -1.05
C ASP A 149 -0.92 -16.49 -1.74
N ILE A 150 -0.95 -16.45 -3.07
CA ILE A 150 -1.85 -15.57 -3.82
C ILE A 150 -3.31 -15.81 -3.40
N LEU A 151 -3.76 -17.08 -3.38
CA LEU A 151 -5.13 -17.41 -2.97
C LEU A 151 -5.46 -16.97 -1.53
N LEU A 152 -4.49 -17.07 -0.62
CA LEU A 152 -4.66 -16.59 0.75
C LEU A 152 -4.78 -15.06 0.81
N LEU A 153 -3.95 -14.35 0.05
CA LEU A 153 -3.99 -12.89 -0.05
C LEU A 153 -5.29 -12.40 -0.70
N GLU A 154 -5.78 -13.07 -1.74
CA GLU A 154 -7.06 -12.76 -2.39
C GLU A 154 -8.24 -12.92 -1.41
N LYS A 155 -8.25 -14.01 -0.62
CA LYS A 155 -9.25 -14.20 0.45
C LYS A 155 -9.17 -13.09 1.49
N LYS A 156 -7.96 -12.69 1.91
CA LYS A 156 -7.74 -11.60 2.86
C LYS A 156 -8.26 -10.26 2.31
N ILE A 157 -7.97 -9.94 1.05
CA ILE A 157 -8.48 -8.75 0.37
C ILE A 157 -10.01 -8.75 0.35
N LYS A 158 -10.64 -9.89 0.04
CA LYS A 158 -12.11 -9.99 0.03
C LYS A 158 -12.72 -9.72 1.41
N ILE A 159 -12.09 -10.19 2.49
CA ILE A 159 -12.52 -9.88 3.86
C ILE A 159 -12.41 -8.38 4.14
N PHE A 160 -11.30 -7.75 3.76
CA PHE A 160 -11.11 -6.30 3.89
C PHE A 160 -12.11 -5.48 3.09
N GLU A 161 -12.44 -5.91 1.86
CA GLU A 161 -13.49 -5.27 1.05
C GLU A 161 -14.86 -5.35 1.73
N MET A 162 -15.21 -6.51 2.33
CA MET A 162 -16.45 -6.65 3.11
C MET A 162 -16.46 -5.77 4.38
N GLU A 163 -15.33 -5.69 5.09
CA GLU A 163 -15.19 -4.82 6.26
C GLU A 163 -15.37 -3.34 5.87
N LYS A 164 -14.75 -2.92 4.77
CA LYS A 164 -14.90 -1.57 4.21
C LYS A 164 -16.34 -1.25 3.85
N ASP A 165 -17.04 -2.18 3.21
CA ASP A 165 -18.46 -2.02 2.86
C ASP A 165 -19.34 -1.91 4.11
N SER A 166 -19.03 -2.69 5.16
CA SER A 166 -19.73 -2.62 6.44
C SER A 166 -19.56 -1.25 7.11
N ILE A 167 -18.32 -0.75 7.18
CA ILE A 167 -18.02 0.59 7.74
C ILE A 167 -18.70 1.69 6.92
N SER A 168 -18.72 1.54 5.59
CA SER A 168 -19.36 2.51 4.69
C SER A 168 -20.88 2.55 4.88
N LYS A 169 -21.52 1.40 5.19
CA LYS A 169 -22.96 1.32 5.51
C LYS A 169 -23.28 1.84 6.91
N HIS A 170 -22.37 1.66 7.87
CA HIS A 170 -22.56 2.04 9.27
C HIS A 170 -21.49 3.05 9.71
N MET A 171 -21.50 4.23 9.06
CA MET A 171 -20.49 5.26 9.33
C MET A 171 -20.57 5.81 10.76
N ASP A 172 -19.50 5.62 11.51
CA ASP A 172 -19.18 6.36 12.72
C ASP A 172 -18.72 7.78 12.36
N LYS A 173 -19.58 8.76 12.68
CA LYS A 173 -19.37 10.19 12.42
C LYS A 173 -18.56 10.88 13.51
N THR A 174 -17.99 10.14 14.47
CA THR A 174 -17.08 10.71 15.46
C THR A 174 -15.88 11.34 14.74
N ILE A 175 -15.65 12.62 15.01
CA ILE A 175 -14.48 13.34 14.49
C ILE A 175 -13.27 12.85 15.28
N LEU A 176 -12.29 12.29 14.58
CA LEU A 176 -11.08 11.77 15.22
C LEU A 176 -9.92 12.76 15.11
N PHE A 177 -9.84 13.47 13.98
CA PHE A 177 -8.91 14.59 13.78
C PHE A 177 -9.58 15.73 13.04
N VAL A 178 -9.09 16.95 13.27
CA VAL A 178 -9.36 18.10 12.42
C VAL A 178 -8.07 18.44 11.68
N ASN A 179 -8.09 18.28 10.36
CA ASN A 179 -6.97 18.69 9.51
C ASN A 179 -7.23 20.11 9.04
N SER A 180 -6.35 21.03 9.43
CA SER A 180 -6.45 22.44 9.07
C SER A 180 -5.28 22.86 8.19
N ILE A 181 -5.54 23.69 7.19
CA ILE A 181 -4.50 24.49 6.54
C ILE A 181 -4.62 25.90 7.08
N VAL A 182 -3.58 26.34 7.80
CA VAL A 182 -3.49 27.68 8.38
C VAL A 182 -2.56 28.51 7.53
N THR A 183 -3.07 29.62 7.03
CA THR A 183 -2.30 30.65 6.33
C THR A 183 -2.05 31.80 7.30
N ILE A 184 -0.78 32.12 7.52
CA ILE A 184 -0.37 33.28 8.30
C ILE A 184 0.26 34.33 7.40
N LYS A 185 0.06 35.59 7.75
CA LYS A 185 0.55 36.77 7.02
C LYS A 185 1.30 37.68 7.98
N GLY A 186 2.52 38.05 7.62
CA GLY A 186 3.38 38.94 8.41
C GLY A 186 4.21 39.86 7.52
N MET A 187 4.76 40.92 8.12
CA MET A 187 5.66 41.84 7.45
C MET A 187 7.10 41.53 7.87
N LYS A 188 8.01 41.34 6.90
CA LYS A 188 9.45 41.27 7.13
C LYS A 188 10.15 42.44 6.46
N ALA A 189 11.45 42.61 6.71
CA ALA A 189 12.27 43.57 5.98
C ALA A 189 12.19 43.41 4.45
N THR A 190 11.94 42.18 3.97
CA THR A 190 11.77 41.85 2.54
C THR A 190 10.34 42.10 2.01
N GLY A 191 9.45 42.68 2.81
CA GLY A 191 8.04 42.91 2.47
C GLY A 191 7.08 41.88 3.05
N LEU A 192 5.88 41.82 2.46
CA LEU A 192 4.80 40.98 2.95
C LEU A 192 5.08 39.49 2.68
N GLN A 193 5.06 38.67 3.73
CA GLN A 193 5.22 37.22 3.63
C GLN A 193 3.94 36.48 4.05
N ARG A 194 3.55 35.48 3.24
CA ARG A 194 2.51 34.50 3.58
C ARG A 194 3.12 33.12 3.73
N LEU A 195 2.79 32.43 4.82
CA LEU A 195 3.24 31.08 5.10
C LEU A 195 2.03 30.19 5.32
N ARG A 196 2.11 28.94 4.83
CA ARG A 196 1.06 27.95 5.00
C ARG A 196 1.56 26.79 5.85
N PHE A 197 0.72 26.35 6.76
CA PHE A 197 0.98 25.22 7.64
C PHE A 197 -0.18 24.24 7.55
N GLN A 198 0.13 22.96 7.40
CA GLN A 198 -0.81 21.89 7.65
C GLN A 198 -0.73 21.54 9.14
N ILE A 199 -1.88 21.55 9.80
CA ILE A 199 -1.98 21.27 11.23
C ILE A 199 -3.02 20.17 11.45
N ILE A 200 -2.62 19.16 12.20
CA ILE A 200 -3.49 18.05 12.62
C ILE A 200 -3.72 18.23 14.11
N GLN A 201 -4.99 18.28 14.50
CA GLN A 201 -5.38 18.43 15.91
C GLN A 201 -6.45 17.42 16.30
N TYR A 202 -6.51 17.12 17.59
CA TYR A 202 -7.60 16.39 18.21
C TYR A 202 -8.85 17.27 18.31
N PRO A 203 -10.05 16.69 18.50
CA PRO A 203 -11.29 17.47 18.61
C PRO A 203 -11.29 18.46 19.79
N ASN A 204 -10.52 18.20 20.85
CA ASN A 204 -10.36 19.10 22.00
C ASN A 204 -9.49 20.34 21.71
N GLY A 205 -8.91 20.46 20.52
CA GLY A 205 -8.02 21.56 20.11
C GLY A 205 -6.54 21.26 20.28
N GLU A 206 -6.16 20.15 20.94
CA GLU A 206 -4.76 19.78 21.14
C GLU A 206 -4.08 19.47 19.80
N ILE A 207 -2.95 20.13 19.55
CA ILE A 207 -2.20 19.99 18.30
C ILE A 207 -1.39 18.70 18.34
N LYS A 208 -1.68 17.78 17.41
CA LYS A 208 -0.94 16.54 17.23
C LYS A 208 0.30 16.73 16.36
N ASN A 209 0.20 17.54 15.30
CA ASN A 209 1.29 17.73 14.36
C ASN A 209 1.16 19.05 13.60
N VAL A 210 2.29 19.69 13.30
CA VAL A 210 2.40 20.88 12.45
C VAL A 210 3.48 20.68 11.39
N LYS A 211 3.12 20.91 10.13
CA LYS A 211 4.02 20.83 8.99
C LYS A 211 3.92 22.08 8.14
N LYS A 212 5.06 22.72 7.86
CA LYS A 212 5.13 23.82 6.88
C LYS A 212 4.93 23.27 5.46
N LEU A 213 4.10 23.96 4.68
CA LEU A 213 3.82 23.66 3.27
C LEU A 213 4.70 24.49 2.33
#